data_AF-A0A0S8D5J8-F1
#
_entry.id   AF-A0A0S8D5J8-F1
#
_cell.length_a   1.000
_cell.length_b   1.000
_cell.length_c   1.000
_cell.angle_alpha   90.00
_cell.angle_beta   90.00
_cell.angle_gamma   90.00
#
_symmetry.space_group_name_H-M   'P 1'
#
loop_
_entity.id
_entity.type
_entity.pdbx_description
1 polymer ?
#
loop_
_entity_poly.entity_id
_entity_poly.type
_entity_poly.pdbx_seq_one_letter_code
_entity_poly.pdbx_strand_id
1 'polypeptide(L)' 'MKLVFVCPENHKTFETHHFNIIQDNGVKITETGQRVWDAKVELASACPFCGRIHEYQVSELPCPWR' A
#
# COMPACT_ATOMS: atom_id res chain seq x y z
N MET A 1 -4.64 -10.20 5.23
CA MET A 1 -5.08 -8.80 5.07
C MET A 1 -4.86 -8.41 3.61
N LYS A 2 -5.86 -7.82 2.94
CA LYS A 2 -5.68 -7.27 1.58
C LYS A 2 -5.48 -5.77 1.71
N LEU A 3 -4.50 -5.23 1.00
CA LEU A 3 -4.32 -3.79 0.87
C LEU A 3 -4.82 -3.36 -0.51
N VAL A 4 -5.39 -2.15 -0.55
CA VAL A 4 -5.81 -1.50 -1.79
C VAL A 4 -4.62 -0.74 -2.33
N PHE A 5 -4.19 -1.09 -3.54
CA PHE A 5 -3.10 -0.44 -4.27
C PHE A 5 -3.63 0.32 -5.47
N VAL A 6 -2.89 1.34 -5.90
CA VAL A 6 -3.18 2.10 -7.12
C VAL A 6 -2.02 1.91 -8.09
N CYS A 7 -2.28 1.44 -9.31
CA CYS A 7 -1.25 1.39 -10.34
C CYS A 7 -0.86 2.82 -10.74
N PRO A 8 0.40 3.26 -10.58
CA PRO A 8 0.82 4.62 -10.97
C PRO A 8 0.76 4.85 -12.49
N GLU A 9 0.86 3.80 -13.30
CA GLU A 9 0.85 3.93 -14.77
C GLU A 9 -0.57 4.07 -15.32
N ASN A 10 -1.52 3.28 -14.82
CA ASN A 10 -2.88 3.19 -15.36
C ASN A 10 -3.93 3.85 -14.44
N HIS A 11 -3.53 4.30 -13.25
CA HIS A 11 -4.38 4.84 -12.19
C HIS A 11 -5.57 3.93 -11.79
N LYS A 12 -5.45 2.62 -12.06
CA LYS A 12 -6.44 1.62 -11.67
C LYS A 12 -6.13 1.07 -10.28
N THR A 13 -7.17 0.95 -9.47
CA THR A 13 -7.11 0.36 -8.13
C THR A 13 -7.21 -1.17 -8.21
N PHE A 14 -6.49 -1.87 -7.33
CA PHE A 14 -6.62 -3.31 -7.15
C PHE A 14 -6.29 -3.70 -5.71
N GLU A 15 -6.88 -4.80 -5.26
CA GLU A 15 -6.66 -5.33 -3.93
C GLU A 15 -5.80 -6.59 -4.00
N THR A 16 -4.74 -6.65 -3.19
CA THR A 16 -3.93 -7.86 -3.08
C THR A 16 -3.37 -8.07 -1.68
N HIS A 17 -3.13 -9.33 -1.35
CA HIS A 17 -2.37 -9.76 -0.17
C HIS A 17 -0.95 -10.23 -0.55
N HIS A 18 -0.61 -10.22 -1.84
CA HIS A 18 0.70 -10.60 -2.36
C HIS A 18 1.63 -9.37 -2.35
N PHE A 19 2.07 -8.99 -1.16
CA PHE A 19 3.05 -7.94 -0.97
C PHE A 19 4.03 -8.33 0.15
N ASN A 20 5.26 -7.84 0.02
CA ASN A 20 6.31 -7.99 1.01
C ASN A 20 6.46 -6.68 1.77
N ILE A 21 6.60 -6.74 3.09
CA ILE A 21 6.93 -5.56 3.90
C ILE A 21 8.44 -5.41 3.87
N ILE A 22 8.92 -4.33 3.23
CA ILE A 22 10.35 -4.04 3.10
C ILE A 22 10.85 -3.05 4.15
N GLN A 23 9.94 -2.28 4.75
CA GLN A 23 10.22 -1.41 5.87
C GLN A 23 8.98 -1.32 6.77
N ASP A 24 9.19 -1.43 8.08
CA ASP A 24 8.15 -1.28 9.10
C ASP A 24 8.65 -0.31 10.17
N ASN A 25 8.09 0.90 10.21
CA ASN A 25 8.36 1.89 11.25
C ASN A 25 7.25 1.93 12.32
N GLY A 26 6.34 0.95 12.30
CA GLY A 26 5.21 0.85 13.20
C GLY A 26 4.05 1.80 12.87
N VAL A 27 3.16 2.02 13.84
CA VAL A 27 1.98 2.87 13.67
C VAL A 27 2.28 4.28 14.16
N LYS A 28 2.14 5.27 13.29
CA LYS A 28 2.21 6.71 13.62
C LYS A 28 0.81 7.28 13.81
N ILE A 29 0.70 8.30 14.64
CA ILE A 29 -0.53 9.07 14.82
C ILE A 29 -0.35 10.35 14.01
N THR A 30 -1.23 10.58 13.03
CA THR A 30 -1.24 11.81 12.23
C THR A 30 -1.73 12.99 13.07
N GLU A 31 -1.52 14.22 12.60
CA GLU A 31 -2.02 15.44 13.25
C GLU A 31 -3.56 15.44 13.40
N THR A 32 -4.27 14.68 12.55
CA THR A 32 -5.72 14.46 12.63
C THR A 32 -6.14 13.41 13.67
N GLY A 33 -5.18 12.84 14.41
CA GLY A 33 -5.40 11.78 15.40
C GLY A 33 -5.62 10.40 14.77
N GLN A 34 -5.44 10.25 13.46
CA GLN A 34 -5.61 8.96 12.78
C GLN A 34 -4.37 8.10 12.97
N ARG A 35 -4.59 6.81 13.25
CA ARG A 35 -3.51 5.82 13.31
C ARG A 35 -3.21 5.34 11.90
N VAL A 36 -2.00 5.64 11.44
CA VAL A 36 -1.52 5.25 10.11
C VAL A 36 -0.33 4.33 10.29
N TRP A 37 -0.37 3.20 9.59
CA TRP A 37 0.76 2.27 9.58
C TRP A 37 1.86 2.82 8.67
N ASP A 38 2.97 3.23 9.27
CA ASP A 38 4.13 3.77 8.58
C ASP A 38 5.05 2.61 8.15
N ALA A 39 4.64 1.95 7.08
CA ALA A 39 5.39 0.87 6.48
C ALA A 39 5.55 1.10 4.98
N LYS A 40 6.60 0.52 4.41
CA LYS A 40 6.81 0.43 2.97
C LYS A 40 6.65 -1.03 2.55
N VAL A 41 5.84 -1.25 1.53
CA VAL A 41 5.56 -2.58 0.98
C VAL A 41 5.89 -2.62 -0.49
N GLU A 42 6.36 -3.76 -0.96
CA GLU A 42 6.60 -4.05 -2.37
C GLU A 42 5.62 -5.12 -2.83
N LEU A 43 5.07 -5.00 -4.04
CA LEU A 43 4.27 -6.09 -4.61
C LEU A 43 5.14 -7.33 -4.81
N ALA A 44 4.72 -8.46 -4.24
CA ALA A 44 5.41 -9.73 -4.45
C ALA A 44 5.17 -10.32 -5.86
N SER A 45 4.32 -9.66 -6.66
CA SER A 45 3.97 -10.07 -8.01
C SER A 45 3.76 -8.84 -8.89
N ALA A 46 3.91 -9.00 -10.20
CA ALA A 46 3.69 -7.91 -11.16
C ALA A 46 2.27 -7.32 -11.00
N CYS A 47 2.17 -5.99 -11.07
CA CYS A 47 0.91 -5.28 -11.08
C CYS A 47 0.03 -5.80 -12.23
N PRO A 48 -1.24 -6.14 -11.98
CA PRO A 48 -2.11 -6.74 -13.00
C PRO A 48 -2.46 -5.78 -14.15
N PHE A 49 -2.19 -4.49 -14.00
CA PHE A 49 -2.54 -3.48 -15.01
C PHE A 49 -1.37 -3.03 -15.89
N CYS A 50 -0.16 -2.95 -15.34
CA CYS A 50 1.03 -2.49 -16.10
C CYS A 50 2.15 -3.54 -16.18
N GLY A 51 2.03 -4.65 -15.46
CA GLY A 51 3.05 -5.72 -15.45
C GLY A 51 4.33 -5.40 -14.67
N ARG A 52 4.44 -4.23 -14.02
CA ARG A 52 5.62 -3.84 -13.22
C ARG A 52 5.45 -4.17 -11.75
N ILE A 53 6.55 -4.39 -11.06
CA ILE A 53 6.58 -4.45 -9.59
C ILE A 53 6.65 -3.01 -9.06
N HIS A 54 5.79 -2.70 -8.10
CA HIS A 54 5.70 -1.38 -7.49
C HIS A 54 5.94 -1.46 -5.99
N GLU A 55 6.56 -0.40 -5.49
CA GLU A 55 6.71 -0.14 -4.07
C GLU A 55 5.70 0.93 -3.64
N TYR A 56 5.12 0.76 -2.47
CA TYR A 56 4.10 1.64 -1.92
C TYR A 56 4.40 1.98 -0.47
N GLN A 57 4.14 3.23 -0.10
CA GLN A 57 4.08 3.61 1.29
C GLN A 57 2.66 3.34 1.80
N VAL A 58 2.54 2.50 2.82
CA VAL A 58 1.23 2.11 3.40
C VAL A 58 0.48 3.31 3.93
N SER A 59 1.19 4.34 4.40
CA SER A 59 0.59 5.60 4.83
C SER A 59 -0.12 6.39 3.73
N GLU A 60 0.23 6.14 2.47
CA GLU A 60 -0.41 6.75 1.30
C GLU A 60 -1.52 5.86 0.72
N LEU A 61 -1.65 4.62 1.22
CA LEU A 61 -2.72 3.73 0.80
C LEU A 61 -4.04 4.14 1.47
N PRO A 62 -5.16 4.05 0.74
CA PRO A 62 -6.46 4.35 1.30
C PRO A 62 -6.77 3.36 2.44
N CYS A 63 -7.09 3.90 3.63
CA CYS A 63 -7.48 3.09 4.78
C CYS A 63 -8.76 2.31 4.44
N PRO A 64 -8.77 0.96 4.55
CA PRO A 64 -9.93 0.14 4.21
C PRO A 64 -11.07 0.24 5.24
N TRP A 65 -10.83 0.83 6.41
CA TRP A 65 -11.84 1.07 7.44
C TRP A 65 -12.03 2.57 7.61
N ARG A 66 -12.91 3.15 6.81
CA ARG A 66 -13.48 4.47 7.09
C ARG A 66 -14.77 4.30 7.88
#